data_AF-A0A0A2XUB7-F1
#
_entry.id   AF-A0A0A2XUB7-F1
#
_cell.length_a   1.000
_cell.length_b   1.000
_cell.length_c   1.000
_cell.angle_alpha   90.00
_cell.angle_beta   90.00
_cell.angle_gamma   90.00
#
_symmetry.space_group_name_H-M   'P 1'
#
loop_
_entity.id
_entity.type
_entity.pdbx_description
1 polymer ?
#
loop_
_entity_poly.entity_id
_entity_poly.type
_entity_poly.pdbx_seq_one_letter_code
_entity_poly.pdbx_strand_id
1 'polypeptide(L)' 'MRNIAIFILVCISSFSYAVKYSCDDGKRYCKEMQSCEEAKYHLEQCGLSRLDRDKDGVPCESICRQ' A
#
# COMPACT_ATOMS: atom_id res chain seq x y z
N MET A 1 -33.72 -7.34 -29.48
CA MET A 1 -32.57 -6.42 -29.44
C MET A 1 -32.90 -5.26 -28.50
N ARG A 2 -32.61 -5.39 -27.21
CA ARG A 2 -32.72 -4.27 -26.25
C ARG A 2 -31.71 -4.49 -25.14
N ASN A 3 -30.71 -3.62 -25.11
CA ASN A 3 -29.96 -3.17 -23.92
C ASN A 3 -28.90 -4.09 -23.30
N ILE A 4 -27.94 -4.56 -24.12
CA ILE A 4 -26.64 -5.03 -23.58
C ILE A 4 -25.82 -3.84 -23.01
N ALA A 5 -26.05 -2.62 -23.49
CA ALA A 5 -25.33 -1.41 -23.06
C ALA A 5 -25.62 -0.97 -21.61
N ILE A 6 -26.72 -1.41 -20.99
CA ILE A 6 -27.04 -1.05 -19.59
C ILE A 6 -26.17 -1.80 -18.59
N PHE A 7 -25.76 -3.03 -18.89
CA PHE A 7 -24.98 -3.86 -17.96
C PHE A 7 -23.53 -3.38 -17.82
N ILE A 8 -22.99 -2.76 -18.87
CA ILE A 8 -21.63 -2.20 -18.87
C ILE A 8 -21.60 -0.86 -18.10
N LEU A 9 -22.68 -0.08 -18.09
CA LEU A 9 -22.75 1.21 -17.38
C LEU A 9 -22.92 1.10 -15.85
N VAL A 10 -23.38 -0.04 -15.32
CA VAL A 10 -23.57 -0.25 -13.86
C VAL A 10 -22.30 -0.77 -13.18
N CYS A 11 -21.42 -1.48 -13.89
CA CYS A 11 -20.28 -2.17 -13.27
C CYS A 11 -19.01 -1.31 -13.15
N ILE A 12 -18.85 -0.26 -13.96
CA ILE A 12 -17.58 0.49 -14.05
C ILE A 12 -17.55 1.69 -13.08
N SER A 13 -18.68 2.08 -12.48
CA SER A 13 -18.81 3.34 -11.73
C SER A 13 -18.36 3.28 -10.26
N SER A 14 -18.08 2.10 -9.69
CA SER A 14 -18.00 1.94 -8.23
C SER A 14 -16.70 1.35 -7.67
N PHE A 15 -15.75 0.93 -8.52
CA PHE A 15 -14.46 0.42 -8.06
C PHE A 15 -13.34 1.43 -8.33
N SER A 16 -13.41 2.57 -7.64
CA SER A 16 -12.20 3.38 -7.44
C SER A 16 -11.35 2.66 -6.38
N TYR A 17 -10.46 1.79 -6.83
CA TYR A 17 -9.49 1.15 -5.95
C TYR A 17 -8.51 2.23 -5.49
N ALA A 18 -8.69 2.73 -4.26
CA ALA A 18 -7.78 3.72 -3.70
C ALA A 18 -6.39 3.07 -3.56
N VAL A 19 -5.46 3.46 -4.43
CA VAL A 19 -4.04 3.12 -4.27
C VAL A 19 -3.56 3.78 -2.98
N LYS A 20 -3.28 2.96 -1.96
CA LYS A 20 -3.07 3.43 -0.59
C LYS A 20 -1.63 3.93 -0.37
N TYR A 21 -0.65 3.32 -1.03
CA TYR A 21 0.79 3.59 -0.89
C TYR A 21 1.49 3.50 -2.26
N SER A 22 2.65 4.15 -2.42
CA SER A 22 3.45 4.15 -3.65
C SER A 22 4.95 4.21 -3.35
N CYS A 23 5.79 3.55 -4.15
CA CYS A 23 7.24 3.63 -3.98
C CYS A 23 7.85 4.98 -4.36
N ASP A 24 7.11 5.82 -5.08
CA ASP A 24 7.54 7.13 -5.58
C ASP A 24 7.09 8.30 -4.68
N ASP A 25 6.62 8.02 -3.46
CA ASP A 25 6.20 9.03 -2.48
C ASP A 25 7.35 9.68 -1.70
N GLY A 26 8.59 9.26 -1.98
CA GLY A 26 9.80 9.78 -1.37
C GLY A 26 10.08 9.28 0.05
N LYS A 27 9.25 8.39 0.61
CA LYS A 27 9.45 7.87 1.96
C LYS A 27 10.59 6.84 1.98
N ARG A 28 11.53 7.03 2.89
CA ARG A 28 12.74 6.21 3.05
C ARG A 28 13.00 5.77 4.47
N TYR A 29 12.45 6.47 5.46
CA TYR A 29 12.75 6.27 6.87
C TYR A 29 11.49 6.01 7.69
N CYS A 30 11.63 5.29 8.81
CA CYS A 30 10.50 4.96 9.68
C CYS A 30 9.74 6.18 10.22
N LYS A 31 10.43 7.32 10.41
CA LYS A 31 9.80 8.59 10.83
C LYS A 31 8.80 9.15 9.81
N GLU A 32 8.85 8.70 8.57
CA GLU A 32 7.98 9.15 7.48
C GLU A 32 6.77 8.22 7.31
N MET A 33 6.87 6.98 7.81
CA MET A 33 5.80 5.99 7.77
C MET A 33 4.74 6.30 8.82
N GLN A 34 3.49 6.30 8.42
CA GLN A 34 2.34 6.66 9.27
C GLN A 34 1.66 5.43 9.87
N SER A 35 1.89 4.26 9.30
CA SER A 35 1.28 3.01 9.76
C SER A 35 2.20 1.82 9.53
N CYS A 36 1.93 0.73 10.26
CA CYS A 36 2.65 -0.52 10.07
C CYS A 36 2.40 -1.10 8.66
N GLU A 37 1.18 -0.96 8.13
CA GLU A 37 0.83 -1.43 6.79
C GLU A 37 1.59 -0.67 5.70
N GLU A 38 1.80 0.63 5.88
CA GLU A 38 2.62 1.43 4.98
C GLU A 38 4.09 0.99 5.04
N ALA A 39 4.65 0.86 6.24
CA ALA A 39 6.03 0.40 6.42
C ALA A 39 6.27 -0.99 5.79
N LYS A 40 5.32 -1.92 5.96
CA LYS A 40 5.32 -3.24 5.31
C LYS A 40 5.27 -3.14 3.80
N TYR A 41 4.37 -2.32 3.25
CA TYR A 41 4.32 -2.08 1.81
C TYR A 41 5.67 -1.60 1.27
N HIS A 42 6.31 -0.64 1.93
CA HIS A 42 7.60 -0.13 1.48
C HIS A 42 8.76 -1.13 1.65
N LEU A 43 8.74 -1.96 2.70
CA LEU A 43 9.71 -3.04 2.87
C LEU A 43 9.59 -4.06 1.74
N GLU A 44 8.38 -4.57 1.50
CA GLU A 44 8.12 -5.69 0.60
C GLU A 44 8.07 -5.29 -0.87
N GLN A 45 7.33 -4.21 -1.18
CA GLN A 45 7.04 -3.82 -2.56
C GLN A 45 8.09 -2.86 -3.12
N CYS A 46 8.65 -2.00 -2.27
CA CYS A 46 9.65 -1.00 -2.67
C CYS A 46 11.08 -1.40 -2.31
N GLY A 47 11.27 -2.55 -1.66
CA GLY A 47 12.59 -3.07 -1.30
C GLY A 47 13.35 -2.19 -0.29
N LEU A 48 12.64 -1.43 0.56
CA LEU A 48 13.27 -0.59 1.57
C LEU A 48 13.69 -1.41 2.79
N SER A 49 14.68 -2.29 2.60
CA SER A 49 15.25 -3.14 3.65
C SER A 49 15.73 -2.38 4.89
N ARG A 50 16.07 -1.09 4.75
CA ARG A 50 16.44 -0.22 5.88
C ARG A 50 15.33 0.00 6.92
N LEU A 51 14.07 -0.28 6.57
CA LEU A 51 12.95 -0.19 7.50
C LEU A 51 12.95 -1.35 8.50
N ASP A 52 13.55 -2.48 8.14
CA ASP A 52 13.72 -3.69 8.96
C ASP A 52 15.22 -3.91 9.19
N ARG A 53 15.75 -3.29 10.25
CA ARG A 53 17.20 -3.17 10.47
C ARG A 53 17.82 -4.48 10.94
N ASP A 54 17.09 -5.23 11.74
CA ASP A 54 17.46 -6.51 12.34
C ASP A 54 17.04 -7.73 11.49
N LYS A 55 16.24 -7.51 10.45
CA LYS A 55 15.87 -8.49 9.42
C LYS A 55 14.94 -9.59 9.94
N ASP A 56 14.07 -9.26 10.88
CA ASP A 56 13.07 -10.17 11.43
C ASP A 56 11.77 -10.18 10.60
N GLY A 57 11.67 -9.31 9.59
CA GLY A 57 10.50 -9.12 8.75
C GLY A 57 9.51 -8.09 9.29
N VAL A 58 9.81 -7.40 10.40
CA VAL A 58 8.97 -6.39 11.03
C VAL A 58 9.58 -5.01 10.80
N PRO A 59 9.14 -4.25 9.78
CA PRO A 59 9.67 -2.92 9.55
C PRO A 59 9.19 -1.95 10.62
N CYS A 60 10.05 -1.02 11.02
CA CYS A 60 9.70 0.10 11.89
C CYS A 60 8.95 -0.32 13.16
N GLU A 61 9.55 -1.19 13.98
CA GLU A 61 8.99 -1.78 15.20
C GLU A 61 8.27 -0.79 16.14
N SER A 62 8.68 0.48 16.16
CA SER A 62 7.98 1.54 16.91
C SER A 62 6.50 1.72 16.54
N ILE A 63 6.11 1.42 15.30
CA ILE A 63 4.74 1.51 14.79
C ILE A 63 4.16 0.14 14.44
N CYS A 64 5.02 -0.84 14.16
CA CYS A 64 4.63 -2.25 14.08
C CYS A 64 4.80 -2.90 15.46
N ARG A 65 3.80 -2.75 16.34
CA ARG A 65 3.76 -3.50 17.60
C ARG A 65 3.68 -5.00 17.27
N GLN A 66 4.66 -5.76 17.73
CA GLN A 66 4.64 -7.24 17.70
C GLN A 66 3.59 -7.77 18.67
#